data_AF-A0A8S3IRR3-F1
#
_entry.id   AF-A0A8S3IRR3-F1
#
_cell.length_a   1.000
_cell.length_b   1.000
_cell.length_c   1.000
_cell.angle_alpha   90.00
_cell.angle_beta   90.00
_cell.angle_gamma   90.00
#
_symmetry.space_group_name_H-M   'P 1'
#
loop_
_entity.id
_entity.type
_entity.pdbx_description
1 polymer ?
#
loop_
_entity_poly.entity_id
_entity_poly.type
_entity_poly.pdbx_seq_one_letter_code
_entity_poly.pdbx_strand_id
1 'polypeptide(L)'
;AVKEFHVSLYQALVLLLFNQQNDVTYKDIHEQTKILEPELKRTLQSLACGKIRLLNKKPMSKDINSDDLFSLNTSFEHKLIRIKINQVQLKETPEENSSTTERVVQDRHYQIDAAIVRIMKTRKTLSHAQLMAEVFSQLKFPLS
;
A
#
# COMPACT_ATOMS: atom_id res chain seq x y z
N ALA A 1 21.74 -3.81 -24.59
CA ALA A 1 20.35 -3.32 -24.73
C ALA A 1 20.03 -2.42 -23.54
N VAL A 2 19.39 -1.28 -23.78
CA VAL A 2 18.94 -0.37 -22.71
C VAL A 2 17.78 -1.04 -21.95
N LYS A 3 17.77 -0.97 -20.62
CA LYS A 3 16.71 -1.54 -19.77
C LYS A 3 15.69 -0.46 -19.43
N GLU A 4 14.42 -0.84 -19.35
CA GLU A 4 13.29 0.03 -19.00
C GLU A 4 12.73 -0.40 -17.63
N PHE A 5 12.61 0.55 -16.70
CA PHE A 5 12.06 0.29 -15.36
C PHE A 5 10.67 0.92 -15.24
N HIS A 6 9.69 0.11 -14.86
CA HIS A 6 8.39 0.61 -14.43
C HIS A 6 8.44 0.81 -12.92
N VAL A 7 8.42 2.08 -12.52
CA VAL A 7 8.61 2.55 -11.13
C VAL A 7 7.45 3.46 -10.72
N SER A 8 7.19 3.54 -9.41
CA SER A 8 6.26 4.53 -8.85
C SER A 8 6.87 5.92 -8.81
N LEU A 9 6.05 6.94 -8.56
CA LEU A 9 6.50 8.33 -8.47
C LEU A 9 7.61 8.52 -7.42
N TYR A 10 7.44 7.98 -6.22
CA TYR A 10 8.45 8.08 -5.16
C TYR A 10 9.76 7.37 -5.53
N GLN A 11 9.66 6.21 -6.18
CA GLN A 11 10.84 5.51 -6.67
C GLN A 11 11.57 6.33 -7.76
N ALA A 12 10.83 6.93 -8.68
CA ALA A 12 11.39 7.78 -9.72
C ALA A 12 12.11 9.01 -9.16
N LEU A 13 11.51 9.68 -8.15
CA LEU A 13 12.13 10.83 -7.47
C LEU A 13 13.46 10.45 -6.84
N VAL A 14 13.52 9.33 -6.12
CA VAL A 14 14.76 8.84 -5.51
C VAL A 14 15.81 8.51 -6.58
N LEU A 15 15.43 7.81 -7.65
CA LEU A 15 16.35 7.44 -8.72
C LEU A 15 16.91 8.67 -9.47
N LEU A 16 16.12 9.74 -9.58
CA LEU A 16 16.53 10.98 -10.25
C LEU A 16 17.70 11.67 -9.54
N LEU A 17 17.78 11.56 -8.20
CA LEU A 17 18.89 12.13 -7.42
C LEU A 17 20.24 11.54 -7.84
N PHE A 18 20.25 10.27 -8.22
CA PHE A 18 21.47 9.57 -8.62
C PHE A 18 22.00 9.97 -10.01
N ASN A 19 21.27 10.82 -10.75
CA ASN A 19 21.79 11.40 -11.99
C ASN A 19 22.84 12.50 -11.73
N GLN A 20 22.85 13.09 -10.53
CA GLN A 20 23.76 14.17 -10.15
C GLN A 20 24.76 13.74 -9.08
N GLN A 21 24.39 12.79 -8.22
CA GLN A 21 25.20 12.33 -7.10
C GLN A 21 25.35 10.80 -7.14
N ASN A 22 26.57 10.28 -7.02
CA ASN A 22 26.78 8.81 -7.07
C ASN A 22 26.43 8.11 -5.76
N ASP A 23 26.70 8.78 -4.63
CA ASP A 23 26.47 8.29 -3.28
C ASP A 23 25.63 9.34 -2.52
N VAL A 24 24.51 8.93 -1.93
CA VAL A 24 23.57 9.82 -1.24
C VAL A 24 23.13 9.17 0.07
N THR A 25 23.12 9.93 1.17
CA THR A 25 22.67 9.42 2.46
C THR A 25 21.14 9.44 2.57
N TYR A 26 20.58 8.63 3.46
CA TYR A 26 19.13 8.68 3.74
C TYR A 26 18.64 10.09 4.08
N LYS A 27 19.39 10.85 4.90
CA LYS A 27 19.03 12.23 5.29
C LYS A 27 18.96 13.15 4.09
N ASP A 28 19.96 13.10 3.21
CA ASP A 28 19.98 13.93 2.01
C ASP A 28 18.81 13.58 1.07
N ILE A 29 18.50 12.28 0.91
CA ILE A 29 17.34 11.84 0.12
C ILE A 29 16.05 12.38 0.75
N HIS A 30 15.92 12.31 2.08
CA HIS A 30 14.74 12.81 2.78
C HIS A 30 14.57 14.33 2.62
N GLU A 31 15.64 15.10 2.77
CA GLU A 31 15.62 16.56 2.62
C GLU A 31 15.31 17.00 1.19
N GLN A 32 15.88 16.33 0.18
CA GLN A 32 15.69 16.67 -1.22
C GLN A 32 14.32 16.24 -1.75
N THR A 33 13.84 15.05 -1.37
CA THR A 33 12.55 14.52 -1.87
C THR A 33 11.35 14.96 -1.05
N LYS A 34 11.54 15.32 0.22
CA LYS A 34 10.48 15.66 1.19
C LYS A 34 9.40 14.58 1.33
N ILE A 35 9.76 13.33 1.06
CA ILE A 35 8.86 12.17 1.24
C ILE A 35 8.79 11.83 2.72
N LEU A 36 7.59 11.55 3.23
CA LEU A 36 7.39 11.09 4.61
C LEU A 36 8.26 9.87 4.92
N GLU A 37 8.90 9.85 6.10
CA GLU A 37 9.79 8.76 6.52
C GLU A 37 9.25 7.34 6.28
N PRO A 38 8.00 6.97 6.64
CA PRO A 38 7.50 5.61 6.41
C PRO A 38 7.46 5.26 4.91
N GLU A 39 7.05 6.19 4.06
CA GLU A 39 7.01 6.00 2.60
C GLU A 39 8.41 5.99 1.98
N LEU A 40 9.32 6.82 2.50
CA LEU A 40 10.70 6.86 2.02
C LEU A 40 11.45 5.56 2.36
N LYS A 41 11.34 5.07 3.60
CA LYS A 41 11.92 3.79 4.02
C LYS A 41 11.38 2.64 3.16
N ARG A 42 10.07 2.61 2.88
CA ARG A 42 9.43 1.63 1.99
C ARG A 42 9.99 1.70 0.56
N THR A 43 10.12 2.91 0.04
CA THR A 43 10.65 3.17 -1.30
C THR A 43 12.10 2.69 -1.42
N LEU A 44 12.97 3.07 -0.48
CA LEU A 44 14.38 2.67 -0.45
C LEU A 44 14.55 1.16 -0.23
N GLN A 45 13.70 0.55 0.61
CA GLN A 45 13.71 -0.90 0.81
C GLN A 45 13.37 -1.64 -0.50
N SER A 46 12.41 -1.13 -1.29
CA SER A 46 12.07 -1.72 -2.59
C SER A 46 13.20 -1.62 -3.62
N LEU A 47 13.97 -0.53 -3.59
CA LEU A 47 15.05 -0.24 -4.55
C LEU A 47 16.39 -0.90 -4.18
N ALA A 48 16.68 -1.06 -2.89
CA ALA A 48 17.99 -1.51 -2.39
C ALA A 48 17.98 -2.91 -1.74
N CYS A 49 16.90 -3.26 -1.04
CA CYS A 49 16.81 -4.50 -0.26
C CYS A 49 15.94 -5.58 -0.94
N GLY A 50 15.25 -5.23 -2.02
CA GLY A 50 14.35 -6.12 -2.76
C GLY A 50 15.06 -7.22 -3.55
N LYS A 51 14.26 -8.00 -4.30
CA LYS A 51 14.76 -9.00 -5.27
C LYS A 51 15.50 -8.33 -6.42
N ILE A 52 15.06 -7.13 -6.81
CA ILE A 52 15.64 -6.33 -7.87
C ILE A 52 16.31 -5.15 -7.20
N ARG A 53 17.65 -5.13 -7.19
CA ARG A 53 18.44 -4.11 -6.49
C ARG A 53 19.00 -3.12 -7.48
N LEU A 54 18.31 -1.98 -7.63
CA LEU A 54 18.78 -0.87 -8.44
C LEU A 54 19.77 0.01 -7.67
N LEU A 55 19.66 0.01 -6.34
CA LEU A 55 20.57 0.72 -5.45
C LEU A 55 21.36 -0.28 -4.60
N ASN A 56 22.63 0.04 -4.37
CA ASN A 56 23.47 -0.58 -3.37
C ASN A 56 23.32 0.17 -2.06
N LYS A 57 23.34 -0.56 -0.95
CA LYS A 57 23.18 -0.02 0.40
C LYS A 57 24.40 -0.35 1.25
N LYS A 58 24.89 0.61 2.02
CA LYS A 58 25.94 0.43 3.03
C LYS A 58 25.51 1.08 4.36
N PRO A 59 25.50 0.34 5.49
CA PRO A 59 25.70 -1.11 5.63
C PRO A 59 24.55 -1.94 5.02
N MET A 60 24.86 -3.16 4.59
CA MET A 60 23.86 -4.06 4.00
C MET A 60 23.00 -4.68 5.11
N SER A 61 21.78 -4.19 5.26
CA SER A 61 20.77 -4.73 6.18
C SER A 61 19.37 -4.62 5.56
N LYS A 62 18.39 -5.35 6.11
CA LYS A 62 17.00 -5.34 5.60
C LYS A 62 16.24 -4.07 5.96
N ASP A 63 16.62 -3.44 7.06
CA ASP A 63 15.99 -2.23 7.60
C ASP A 63 16.70 -0.98 7.07
N ILE A 64 15.99 0.13 6.92
CA ILE A 64 16.55 1.41 6.46
C ILE A 64 16.72 2.35 7.65
N ASN A 65 17.97 2.73 7.92
CA ASN A 65 18.40 3.64 8.97
C ASN A 65 18.79 5.00 8.40
N SER A 66 18.77 6.02 9.26
CA SER A 66 19.02 7.40 8.87
C SER A 66 20.46 7.70 8.45
N ASP A 67 21.42 6.84 8.80
CA ASP A 67 22.83 7.00 8.46
C ASP A 67 23.26 6.06 7.31
N ASP A 68 22.30 5.37 6.68
CA ASP A 68 22.58 4.49 5.57
C ASP A 68 22.96 5.28 4.30
N LEU A 69 23.96 4.77 3.59
CA LEU A 69 24.43 5.30 2.32
C LEU A 69 23.87 4.46 1.17
N PHE A 70 23.33 5.13 0.16
CA PHE A 70 22.82 4.52 -1.05
C PHE A 70 23.66 4.93 -2.26
N SER A 71 23.86 4.00 -3.18
CA SER A 71 24.56 4.27 -4.43
C SER A 71 23.97 3.48 -5.60
N LEU A 72 24.18 3.95 -6.84
CA LEU A 72 23.62 3.28 -8.01
C LEU A 72 24.30 1.92 -8.26
N ASN A 73 23.51 0.87 -8.49
CA ASN A 73 24.05 -0.44 -8.84
C ASN A 73 24.43 -0.51 -10.33
N THR A 74 25.70 -0.23 -10.63
CA THR A 74 26.26 -0.28 -11.99
C THR A 74 26.39 -1.70 -12.54
N SER A 75 26.42 -2.72 -11.67
CA SER A 75 26.54 -4.14 -12.05
C SER A 75 25.17 -4.83 -12.17
N PHE A 76 24.11 -4.06 -12.44
CA PHE A 76 22.75 -4.58 -12.46
C PHE A 76 22.48 -5.47 -13.68
N GLU A 77 22.24 -6.76 -13.44
CA GLU A 77 21.87 -7.74 -14.47
C GLU A 77 20.43 -8.26 -14.28
N HIS A 78 19.69 -8.41 -15.39
CA HIS A 78 18.33 -8.93 -15.38
C HIS A 78 17.97 -9.44 -16.79
N LYS A 79 17.23 -10.56 -16.85
CA LYS A 79 16.88 -11.23 -18.12
C LYS A 79 15.88 -10.45 -18.97
N LEU A 80 14.98 -9.72 -18.33
CA LEU A 80 13.94 -8.92 -19.00
C LEU A 80 14.43 -7.49 -19.28
N ILE A 81 14.02 -6.94 -20.42
CA ILE A 81 14.26 -5.54 -20.81
C ILE A 81 13.32 -4.60 -20.04
N ARG A 82 12.04 -4.96 -19.92
CA ARG A 82 11.03 -4.23 -19.15
C ARG A 82 10.88 -4.86 -17.77
N ILE A 83 11.22 -4.10 -16.74
CA ILE A 83 11.32 -4.59 -15.37
C ILE A 83 10.39 -3.77 -14.49
N LYS A 84 9.41 -4.43 -13.89
CA LYS A 84 8.50 -3.79 -12.94
C LYS A 84 9.08 -3.86 -11.53
N ILE A 85 9.34 -2.71 -10.93
CA ILE A 85 9.76 -2.62 -9.53
C ILE A 85 8.50 -2.51 -8.68
N ASN A 86 8.07 -3.62 -8.10
CA ASN A 86 6.94 -3.60 -7.17
C ASN A 86 7.35 -2.84 -5.91
N GLN A 87 6.51 -1.91 -5.46
CA GLN A 87 6.65 -1.35 -4.11
C GLN A 87 6.53 -2.48 -3.08
N VAL A 88 7.32 -2.40 -2.02
CA VAL A 88 7.14 -3.27 -0.85
C VAL A 88 5.79 -2.90 -0.26
N GLN A 89 4.79 -3.76 -0.49
CA GLN A 89 3.53 -3.68 0.22
C GLN A 89 3.84 -3.98 1.69
N LEU A 90 3.60 -3.02 2.57
CA LEU A 90 3.41 -3.36 3.97
C LEU A 90 2.24 -4.32 4.01
N LYS A 91 2.36 -5.42 4.77
CA LYS A 91 1.17 -5.98 5.39
C LYS A 91 0.52 -4.80 6.09
N GLU A 92 -0.70 -4.43 5.68
CA GLU A 92 -1.45 -3.30 6.23
C GLU A 92 -1.20 -3.21 7.73
N THR A 93 -0.80 -2.03 8.22
CA THR A 93 -0.67 -1.83 9.66
C THR A 93 -2.02 -2.15 10.30
N PRO A 94 -2.06 -2.69 11.52
CA PRO A 94 -3.31 -3.00 12.19
C PRO A 94 -4.26 -1.78 12.27
N GLU A 95 -3.72 -0.56 12.23
CA GLU A 95 -4.47 0.71 12.23
C GLU A 95 -5.15 1.05 10.88
N GLU A 96 -4.50 0.76 9.73
CA GLU A 96 -5.15 0.90 8.42
C GLU A 96 -6.23 -0.18 8.21
N ASN A 97 -5.97 -1.38 8.73
CA ASN A 97 -6.94 -2.47 8.77
C ASN A 97 -8.15 -2.16 9.66
N SER A 98 -7.94 -1.56 10.85
CA SER A 98 -9.04 -1.21 11.75
C SER A 98 -9.93 -0.13 11.13
N SER A 99 -9.34 0.94 10.58
CA SER A 99 -10.11 2.02 9.95
C SER A 99 -10.91 1.56 8.72
N THR A 100 -10.38 0.63 7.93
CA THR A 100 -11.09 0.04 6.79
C THR A 100 -12.20 -0.90 7.26
N THR A 101 -11.96 -1.68 8.32
CA THR A 101 -12.96 -2.58 8.91
C THR A 101 -14.12 -1.80 9.56
N GLU A 102 -13.81 -0.72 10.28
CA GLU A 102 -14.82 0.14 10.91
C GLU A 102 -15.76 0.76 9.88
N ARG A 103 -15.23 1.25 8.75
CA ARG A 103 -16.04 1.77 7.65
C ARG A 103 -16.97 0.70 7.07
N VAL A 104 -16.47 -0.53 6.89
CA VAL A 104 -17.29 -1.65 6.39
C VAL A 104 -18.39 -2.02 7.38
N VAL A 105 -18.13 -2.00 8.69
CA VAL A 105 -19.16 -2.25 9.71
C VAL A 105 -20.22 -1.16 9.68
N GLN A 106 -19.81 0.11 9.57
CA GLN A 106 -20.75 1.23 9.49
C GLN A 106 -21.63 1.14 8.23
N ASP A 107 -21.06 0.79 7.08
CA ASP A 107 -21.82 0.58 5.85
C ASP A 107 -22.80 -0.59 5.95
N ARG A 108 -22.45 -1.66 6.67
CA ARG A 108 -23.37 -2.78 6.95
C ARG A 108 -24.57 -2.33 7.77
N HIS A 109 -24.35 -1.50 8.80
CA HIS A 109 -25.45 -0.94 9.60
C HIS A 109 -26.41 -0.14 8.73
N TYR A 110 -25.90 0.75 7.87
CA TYR A 110 -26.76 1.54 6.97
C TYR A 110 -27.51 0.66 5.96
N GLN A 111 -26.90 -0.42 5.47
CA GLN A 111 -27.56 -1.37 4.58
C GLN A 111 -28.69 -2.14 5.28
N ILE A 112 -28.51 -2.53 6.55
CA ILE A 112 -29.55 -3.17 7.36
C ILE A 112 -30.73 -2.23 7.56
N ASP A 113 -30.48 -0.98 8.00
CA ASP A 113 -31.53 0.01 8.22
C ASP A 113 -32.32 0.29 6.95
N ALA A 114 -31.63 0.48 5.82
CA ALA A 114 -32.25 0.71 4.53
C ALA A 114 -33.11 -0.49 4.07
N ALA A 115 -32.65 -1.73 4.32
CA ALA A 115 -33.41 -2.94 4.00
C ALA A 115 -34.68 -3.05 4.85
N ILE A 116 -34.57 -2.81 6.16
CA ILE A 116 -35.72 -2.83 7.09
C ILE A 116 -36.77 -1.80 6.66
N VAL A 117 -36.36 -0.56 6.39
CA VAL A 117 -37.28 0.51 5.94
C VAL A 117 -37.97 0.12 4.64
N ARG A 118 -37.26 -0.46 3.66
CA ARG A 118 -37.82 -0.89 2.38
C ARG A 118 -38.85 -2.01 2.54
N ILE A 119 -38.56 -3.02 3.37
CA ILE A 119 -39.46 -4.14 3.67
C ILE A 119 -40.71 -3.62 4.39
N MET A 120 -40.53 -2.86 5.47
CA MET A 120 -41.63 -2.34 6.28
C MET A 120 -42.52 -1.36 5.52
N LYS A 121 -41.94 -0.54 4.63
CA LYS A 121 -42.72 0.39 3.78
C LYS A 121 -43.68 -0.34 2.84
N THR A 122 -43.28 -1.51 2.35
CA THR A 122 -44.07 -2.34 1.41
C THR A 122 -45.11 -3.19 2.15
N ARG A 123 -44.70 -3.85 3.24
CA ARG A 123 -45.53 -4.83 3.95
C ARG A 123 -46.46 -4.22 4.99
N LYS A 124 -46.15 -3.03 5.50
CA LYS A 124 -46.87 -2.27 6.55
C LYS A 124 -46.90 -2.92 7.93
N THR A 125 -47.16 -4.23 8.00
CA THR A 125 -47.12 -5.04 9.22
C THR A 125 -46.44 -6.37 8.92
N LEU A 126 -45.59 -6.83 9.84
CA LEU A 126 -44.89 -8.11 9.72
C LEU A 126 -44.50 -8.60 11.12
N SER A 127 -44.47 -9.92 11.32
CA SER A 127 -43.92 -10.47 12.55
C SER A 127 -42.39 -10.33 12.57
N HIS A 128 -41.80 -10.23 13.76
CA HIS A 128 -40.35 -10.11 13.90
C HIS A 128 -39.60 -11.25 13.19
N ALA A 129 -40.08 -12.50 13.32
CA ALA A 129 -39.45 -13.65 12.69
C ALA A 129 -39.45 -13.57 11.15
N GLN A 130 -40.56 -13.11 10.56
CA GLN A 130 -40.66 -12.92 9.10
C GLN A 130 -39.80 -11.75 8.63
N LEU A 131 -39.65 -10.69 9.45
CA LEU A 131 -38.87 -9.51 9.09
C LEU A 131 -37.40 -9.88 9.07
N MET A 132 -36.94 -10.61 10.09
CA MET A 132 -35.58 -11.16 10.13
C MET A 132 -35.32 -12.03 8.90
N ALA A 133 -36.21 -12.95 8.55
CA ALA A 133 -36.06 -13.80 7.37
C ALA A 133 -35.94 -13.01 6.05
N GLU A 134 -36.77 -11.99 5.84
CA GLU A 134 -36.67 -11.14 4.65
C GLU A 134 -35.39 -10.28 4.64
N VAL A 135 -34.97 -9.74 5.78
CA VAL A 135 -33.72 -8.97 5.91
C VAL A 135 -32.51 -9.86 5.59
N PHE A 136 -32.45 -11.08 6.13
CA PHE A 136 -31.39 -12.06 5.83
C PHE A 136 -31.34 -12.44 4.34
N SER A 137 -32.50 -12.49 3.67
CA SER A 137 -32.57 -12.76 2.23
C SER A 137 -32.03 -11.61 1.38
N GLN A 138 -32.20 -10.35 1.82
CA GLN A 138 -31.74 -9.18 1.07
C GLN A 138 -30.25 -8.84 1.29
N LEU A 139 -29.69 -9.18 2.46
CA LEU A 139 -28.31 -8.87 2.80
C LEU A 139 -27.35 -9.99 2.38
N LYS A 140 -26.29 -9.64 1.67
CA LYS A 140 -25.28 -10.60 1.16
C LYS A 140 -24.08 -10.79 2.10
N PHE A 141 -24.25 -10.49 3.38
CA PHE A 141 -23.21 -10.65 4.41
C PHE A 141 -23.81 -11.21 5.70
N PRO A 142 -23.03 -11.97 6.50
CA PRO A 142 -23.51 -12.48 7.77
C PRO A 142 -23.76 -11.31 8.73
N LEU A 143 -24.95 -11.30 9.34
CA LEU A 143 -25.24 -10.47 10.51
C LEU A 143 -24.72 -11.24 11.71
N SER A 144 -23.63 -10.80 12.31
CA SER A 144 -23.01 -11.38 13.51
C SER A 144 -22.83 -10.29 14.54
#